data_AF-X1M3V3-F1
#
_entry.id   AF-X1M3V3-F1
#
_cell.length_a   1.000
_cell.length_b   1.000
_cell.length_c   1.000
_cell.angle_alpha   90.00
_cell.angle_beta   90.00
_cell.angle_gamma   90.00
#
_symmetry.space_group_name_H-M   'P 1'
#
loop_
_entity.id
_entity.type
_entity.pdbx_description
1 polymer ?
#
loop_
_entity_poly.entity_id
_entity_poly.type
_entity_poly.pdbx_seq_one_letter_code
_entity_poly.pdbx_strand_id
1 'polypeptide(L)'
;MKDFGKYKILGETRDDAAGECFDKVAKILGLGYPGGPAIAAYATMKSKVKSQKSKVKLPRPMMKQKNYDFSFSGLKTAVLYNFKSQPPKIRKSKKYIKEMCHEVQQAVIDVLISKTIKAAKGYKAKSIILGGGVAANEELRKQFKEMI
;
A
#
# COMPACT_ATOMS: atom_id res chain seq x y z
N MET A 1 -19.39 19.28 11.84
CA MET A 1 -19.57 19.79 10.47
C MET A 1 -19.79 21.28 10.61
N LYS A 2 -18.90 22.15 10.11
CA LYS A 2 -18.97 23.60 10.35
C LYS A 2 -19.57 24.41 9.20
N ASP A 3 -19.91 23.79 8.07
CA ASP A 3 -20.76 24.29 6.97
C ASP A 3 -20.83 23.20 5.89
N PHE A 4 -21.93 23.11 5.13
CA PHE A 4 -22.02 22.20 3.99
C PHE A 4 -21.13 22.71 2.84
N GLY A 5 -20.38 21.83 2.18
CA GLY A 5 -19.52 22.20 1.04
C GLY A 5 -18.16 22.83 1.38
N LYS A 6 -17.82 23.05 2.67
CA LYS A 6 -16.48 23.51 3.07
C LYS A 6 -15.60 22.31 3.46
N TYR A 7 -14.60 22.02 2.63
CA TYR A 7 -13.65 20.93 2.85
C TYR A 7 -12.27 21.46 3.24
N LYS A 8 -11.58 20.73 4.12
CA LYS A 8 -10.19 21.00 4.50
C LYS A 8 -9.34 19.79 4.16
N ILE A 9 -8.27 19.99 3.40
CA ILE A 9 -7.25 18.97 3.18
C ILE A 9 -6.47 18.81 4.48
N LEU A 10 -6.46 17.58 5.03
CA LEU A 10 -5.70 17.25 6.24
C LEU A 10 -4.31 16.73 5.90
N GLY A 11 -4.19 15.98 4.81
CA GLY A 11 -2.92 15.51 4.29
C GLY A 11 -3.08 14.92 2.90
N GLU A 12 -1.98 14.90 2.16
CA GLU A 12 -1.91 14.47 0.78
C GLU A 12 -0.59 13.73 0.50
N THR A 13 -0.47 13.13 -0.69
CA THR A 13 0.83 12.59 -1.09
C THR A 13 1.83 13.72 -1.32
N ARG A 14 3.07 13.52 -0.90
CA ARG A 14 4.20 14.41 -1.24
C ARG A 14 4.86 14.03 -2.58
N ASP A 15 4.49 12.89 -3.15
CA ASP A 15 5.03 12.38 -4.41
C ASP A 15 4.04 11.46 -5.13
N ASP A 16 4.36 10.18 -5.30
CA ASP A 16 3.54 9.19 -6.00
C ASP A 16 2.27 8.89 -5.20
N ALA A 17 1.13 8.79 -5.89
CA ALA A 17 -0.09 8.26 -5.29
C ALA A 17 0.02 6.74 -5.03
N ALA A 18 -0.84 6.20 -4.17
CA ALA A 18 -0.86 4.75 -3.87
C ALA A 18 -1.09 3.90 -5.14
N GLY A 19 -2.04 4.31 -5.99
CA GLY A 19 -2.32 3.60 -7.25
C GLY A 19 -1.13 3.64 -8.21
N GLU A 20 -0.49 4.79 -8.34
CA GLU A 20 0.70 4.96 -9.16
C GLU A 20 1.89 4.14 -8.65
N CYS A 21 2.07 4.06 -7.32
CA CYS A 21 3.05 3.17 -6.72
C CYS A 21 2.79 1.71 -7.08
N PHE A 22 1.53 1.27 -7.04
CA PHE A 22 1.16 -0.08 -7.49
C PHE A 22 1.45 -0.31 -8.98
N ASP A 23 1.13 0.64 -9.84
CA ASP A 23 1.39 0.53 -11.28
C ASP A 23 2.89 0.44 -11.59
N LYS A 24 3.70 1.28 -10.95
CA LYS A 24 5.17 1.24 -11.10
C LYS A 24 5.77 -0.06 -10.57
N VAL A 25 5.26 -0.58 -9.44
CA VAL A 25 5.75 -1.85 -8.88
C VAL A 25 5.32 -3.03 -9.73
N ALA A 26 4.08 -3.05 -10.25
CA ALA A 26 3.63 -4.06 -11.20
C ALA A 26 4.52 -4.08 -12.45
N LYS A 27 4.91 -2.91 -12.96
CA LYS A 27 5.88 -2.80 -14.07
C LYS A 27 7.24 -3.39 -13.72
N ILE A 28 7.78 -3.10 -12.52
CA ILE A 28 9.06 -3.67 -12.06
C ILE A 28 9.00 -5.20 -12.00
N LEU A 29 7.88 -5.75 -11.54
CA LEU A 29 7.67 -7.19 -11.37
C LEU A 29 7.19 -7.91 -12.65
N GLY A 30 6.93 -7.18 -13.74
CA GLY A 30 6.45 -7.73 -15.00
C GLY A 30 5.01 -8.24 -14.96
N LEU A 31 4.13 -7.59 -14.17
CA LEU A 31 2.74 -8.01 -13.96
C LEU A 31 1.71 -7.29 -14.86
N GLY A 32 2.16 -6.34 -15.67
CA GLY A 32 1.30 -5.57 -16.57
C GLY A 32 0.57 -4.40 -15.88
N TYR A 33 -0.51 -3.93 -16.53
CA TYR A 33 -1.35 -2.82 -16.10
C TYR A 33 -2.83 -3.19 -16.27
N PRO A 34 -3.75 -2.81 -15.35
CA PRO A 34 -3.55 -2.00 -14.15
C PRO A 34 -2.83 -2.77 -13.03
N GLY A 35 -1.89 -2.09 -12.35
CA GLY A 35 -1.00 -2.72 -11.36
C GLY A 35 -1.66 -2.99 -10.02
N GLY A 36 -2.61 -2.16 -9.60
CA GLY A 36 -3.36 -2.34 -8.35
C GLY A 36 -4.05 -3.70 -8.24
N PRO A 37 -4.95 -4.06 -9.19
CA PRO A 37 -5.60 -5.38 -9.21
C PRO A 37 -4.61 -6.54 -9.33
N ALA A 38 -3.56 -6.39 -10.15
CA ALA A 38 -2.53 -7.41 -10.31
C ALA A 38 -1.80 -7.69 -8.98
N ILE A 39 -1.31 -6.65 -8.31
CA ILE A 39 -0.64 -6.78 -7.01
C ILE A 39 -1.57 -7.42 -5.98
N ALA A 40 -2.82 -7.00 -5.91
CA ALA A 40 -3.79 -7.56 -4.97
C ALA A 40 -4.06 -9.05 -5.21
N ALA A 41 -4.17 -9.46 -6.48
CA ALA A 41 -4.34 -10.86 -6.85
C ALA A 41 -3.13 -11.70 -6.43
N TYR A 42 -1.90 -11.26 -6.71
CA TYR A 42 -0.69 -11.99 -6.29
C TYR A 42 -0.51 -12.01 -4.77
N ALA A 43 -0.84 -10.91 -4.08
CA ALA A 43 -0.73 -10.80 -2.62
C ALA A 43 -1.61 -11.83 -1.88
N THR A 44 -2.79 -12.14 -2.42
CA THR A 44 -3.81 -13.00 -1.79
C THR A 44 -3.70 -14.49 -2.17
N MET A 45 -2.90 -14.85 -3.19
CA MET A 45 -2.70 -16.25 -3.57
C MET A 45 -2.27 -17.09 -2.36
N LYS A 46 -2.86 -18.26 -2.11
CA LYS A 46 -2.44 -19.13 -1.00
C LYS A 46 -1.09 -19.79 -1.32
N SER A 47 -0.16 -19.83 -0.35
CA SER A 47 1.06 -20.65 -0.50
C SER A 47 0.73 -22.05 -0.02
N LYS A 48 1.05 -23.09 -0.83
CA LYS A 48 0.97 -24.49 -0.37
C LYS A 48 2.03 -24.82 0.68
N VAL A 49 3.00 -23.92 0.91
CA VAL A 49 4.06 -24.08 1.91
C VAL A 49 3.63 -23.37 3.19
N LYS A 50 3.55 -24.12 4.31
CA LYS A 50 3.34 -23.58 5.68
C LYS A 50 4.27 -22.38 5.92
N SER A 51 3.71 -21.34 6.52
CA SER A 51 4.27 -19.99 6.65
C SER A 51 5.77 -19.94 7.00
N GLN A 52 6.62 -19.77 5.99
CA GLN A 52 7.84 -19.01 6.21
C GLN A 52 7.45 -17.54 6.26
N LYS A 53 7.77 -16.85 7.36
CA LYS A 53 7.69 -15.38 7.44
C LYS A 53 8.36 -14.81 6.20
N SER A 54 7.65 -13.94 5.47
CA SER A 54 8.21 -13.23 4.31
C SER A 54 9.53 -12.58 4.71
N LYS A 55 10.59 -12.84 3.95
CA LYS A 55 11.90 -12.22 4.19
C LYS A 55 11.97 -10.80 3.65
N VAL A 56 11.05 -10.43 2.75
CA VAL A 56 10.99 -9.09 2.19
C VAL A 56 10.37 -8.15 3.21
N LYS A 57 11.12 -7.12 3.60
CA LYS A 57 10.62 -6.00 4.40
C LYS A 57 10.85 -4.70 3.66
N LEU A 58 9.78 -3.93 3.49
CA LEU A 58 9.81 -2.62 2.83
C LEU A 58 9.59 -1.49 3.84
N PRO A 59 10.08 -0.27 3.56
CA PRO A 59 9.82 0.87 4.43
C PRO A 59 8.32 1.21 4.44
N ARG A 60 7.85 1.80 5.56
CA ARG A 60 6.55 2.50 5.64
C ARG A 60 6.83 4.00 5.70
N PRO A 61 6.93 4.69 4.55
CA PRO A 61 7.43 6.07 4.52
C PRO A 61 6.52 7.01 5.30
N MET A 62 7.11 8.02 5.94
CA MET A 62 6.41 9.06 6.71
C MET A 62 5.53 8.57 7.88
N MET A 63 5.58 7.28 8.23
CA MET A 63 4.74 6.67 9.28
C MET A 63 4.90 7.37 10.64
N LYS A 64 6.12 7.81 10.98
CA LYS A 64 6.44 8.47 12.25
C LYS A 64 6.22 9.99 12.24
N GLN A 65 5.87 10.58 11.10
CA GLN A 65 5.70 12.03 11.01
C GLN A 65 4.40 12.50 11.68
N LYS A 66 4.42 13.72 12.23
CA LYS A 66 3.28 14.30 12.94
C LYS A 66 2.11 14.66 12.02
N ASN A 67 2.39 15.04 10.76
CA ASN A 67 1.40 15.34 9.72
C ASN A 67 0.61 14.09 9.26
N TYR A 68 -0.42 14.35 8.43
CA TYR A 68 -1.23 13.31 7.80
C TYR A 68 -0.78 12.95 6.37
N ASP A 69 0.30 13.59 5.92
CA ASP A 69 0.86 13.35 4.59
C ASP A 69 1.54 11.98 4.50
N PHE A 70 1.65 11.50 3.26
CA PHE A 70 2.28 10.23 2.90
C PHE A 70 3.14 10.37 1.65
N SER A 71 3.98 9.37 1.40
CA SER A 71 4.91 9.31 0.26
C SER A 71 5.12 7.85 -0.10
N PHE A 72 5.14 7.54 -1.38
CA PHE A 72 5.37 6.19 -1.88
C PHE A 72 6.52 6.11 -2.91
N SER A 73 7.15 7.23 -3.27
CA SER A 73 8.32 7.23 -4.17
C SER A 73 9.52 6.45 -3.59
N GLY A 74 9.74 6.54 -2.27
CA GLY A 74 10.76 5.74 -1.59
C GLY A 74 10.43 4.25 -1.57
N LEU A 75 9.14 3.90 -1.50
CA LEU A 75 8.66 2.52 -1.49
C LEU A 75 8.91 1.84 -2.84
N LYS A 76 8.53 2.44 -3.97
CA LYS A 76 8.84 1.89 -5.31
C LYS A 76 10.35 1.71 -5.51
N THR A 77 11.15 2.61 -4.95
CA THR A 77 12.61 2.60 -5.10
C THR A 77 13.22 1.46 -4.30
N ALA A 78 12.73 1.22 -3.08
CA ALA A 78 13.10 0.06 -2.29
C ALA A 78 12.76 -1.27 -3.00
N VAL A 79 11.58 -1.33 -3.65
CA VAL A 79 11.20 -2.50 -4.48
C VAL A 79 12.16 -2.67 -5.65
N LEU A 80 12.48 -1.61 -6.39
CA LEU A 80 13.40 -1.65 -7.52
C LEU A 80 14.79 -2.17 -7.11
N TYR A 81 15.34 -1.65 -6.01
CA TYR A 81 16.65 -2.09 -5.53
C TYR A 81 16.63 -3.52 -5.03
N ASN A 82 15.59 -3.93 -4.31
CA ASN A 82 15.43 -5.33 -3.90
C ASN A 82 15.34 -6.26 -5.12
N PHE A 83 14.55 -5.88 -6.14
CA PHE A 83 14.42 -6.65 -7.39
C PHE A 83 15.76 -6.79 -8.10
N LYS A 84 16.51 -5.69 -8.24
CA LYS A 84 17.83 -5.67 -8.87
C LYS A 84 18.89 -6.46 -8.10
N SER A 85 18.80 -6.59 -6.78
CA SER A 85 19.76 -7.38 -6.01
C SER A 85 19.50 -8.89 -6.07
N GLN A 86 18.30 -9.33 -6.49
CA GLN A 86 18.01 -10.76 -6.63
C GLN A 86 18.62 -11.36 -7.91
N PRO A 87 19.03 -12.65 -7.89
CA PRO A 87 19.40 -13.38 -9.10
C PRO A 87 18.24 -13.51 -10.10
N PRO A 88 18.48 -13.59 -11.42
CA PRO A 88 17.42 -13.70 -12.43
C PRO A 88 16.40 -14.84 -12.19
N LYS A 89 16.87 -15.99 -11.68
CA LYS A 89 16.02 -17.14 -11.33
C LYS A 89 15.03 -16.82 -10.20
N ILE A 90 15.46 -16.00 -9.22
CA ILE A 90 14.61 -15.59 -8.08
C ILE A 90 13.60 -14.53 -8.53
N ARG A 91 14.02 -13.56 -9.36
CA ARG A 91 13.12 -12.50 -9.89
C ARG A 91 11.90 -13.07 -10.60
N LYS A 92 12.08 -14.18 -11.33
CA LYS A 92 10.99 -14.88 -12.05
C LYS A 92 10.23 -15.88 -11.16
N SER A 93 10.65 -16.10 -9.92
CA SER A 93 10.01 -17.08 -9.06
C SER A 93 8.65 -16.56 -8.55
N LYS A 94 7.62 -17.42 -8.62
CA LYS A 94 6.28 -17.10 -8.10
C LYS A 94 6.30 -16.74 -6.61
N LYS A 95 7.19 -17.38 -5.84
CA LYS A 95 7.37 -17.11 -4.40
C LYS A 95 7.80 -15.66 -4.16
N TYR A 96 8.85 -15.21 -4.84
CA TYR A 96 9.36 -13.85 -4.69
C TYR A 96 8.35 -12.80 -5.11
N ILE A 97 7.73 -12.97 -6.29
CA ILE A 97 6.72 -12.04 -6.81
C ILE A 97 5.57 -11.90 -5.82
N LYS A 98 5.07 -13.03 -5.30
CA LYS A 98 4.02 -13.05 -4.29
C LYS A 98 4.42 -12.33 -3.00
N GLU A 99 5.58 -12.66 -2.44
CA GLU A 99 6.07 -12.04 -1.19
C GLU A 99 6.24 -10.52 -1.36
N MET A 100 6.76 -10.08 -2.51
CA MET A 100 6.90 -8.67 -2.84
C MET A 100 5.53 -7.97 -3.00
N CYS A 101 4.58 -8.59 -3.71
CA CYS A 101 3.22 -8.05 -3.87
C CYS A 101 2.50 -7.91 -2.52
N HIS A 102 2.61 -8.91 -1.66
CA HIS A 102 2.06 -8.86 -0.31
C HIS A 102 2.69 -7.72 0.49
N GLU A 103 4.01 -7.63 0.52
CA GLU A 103 4.71 -6.64 1.33
C GLU A 103 4.50 -5.20 0.84
N VAL A 104 4.48 -4.96 -0.47
CA VAL A 104 4.19 -3.62 -1.01
C VAL A 104 2.73 -3.21 -0.75
N GLN A 105 1.78 -4.15 -0.90
CA GLN A 105 0.38 -3.92 -0.55
C GLN A 105 0.27 -3.54 0.92
N GLN A 106 0.86 -4.33 1.81
CA GLN A 106 0.78 -4.08 3.24
C GLN A 106 1.45 -2.76 3.63
N ALA A 107 2.62 -2.44 3.05
CA ALA A 107 3.30 -1.18 3.34
C ALA A 107 2.47 0.06 2.94
N VAL A 108 1.75 0.01 1.81
CA VAL A 108 0.82 1.07 1.41
C VAL A 108 -0.38 1.14 2.35
N ILE A 109 -1.01 0.00 2.63
CA ILE A 109 -2.19 -0.09 3.51
C ILE A 109 -1.86 0.43 4.91
N ASP A 110 -0.75 0.00 5.50
CA ASP A 110 -0.28 0.42 6.83
C ASP A 110 -0.24 1.95 6.93
N VAL A 111 0.36 2.62 5.94
CA VAL A 111 0.50 4.07 5.92
C VAL A 111 -0.86 4.74 5.77
N LEU A 112 -1.68 4.31 4.81
CA LEU A 112 -3.01 4.90 4.57
C LEU A 112 -3.92 4.77 5.79
N ILE A 113 -3.97 3.59 6.41
CA ILE A 113 -4.79 3.34 7.60
C ILE A 113 -4.26 4.17 8.78
N SER A 114 -2.96 4.13 9.06
CA SER A 114 -2.39 4.85 10.19
C SER A 114 -2.68 6.36 10.11
N LYS A 115 -2.46 6.96 8.94
CA LYS A 115 -2.70 8.40 8.71
C LYS A 115 -4.19 8.74 8.80
N THR A 116 -5.05 7.92 8.21
CA THR A 116 -6.50 8.13 8.21
C THR A 116 -7.11 7.98 9.61
N ILE A 117 -6.77 6.92 10.34
CA ILE A 117 -7.27 6.68 11.71
C ILE A 117 -6.75 7.74 12.67
N LYS A 118 -5.49 8.17 12.53
CA LYS A 118 -4.94 9.29 13.31
C LYS A 118 -5.71 10.59 13.07
N ALA A 119 -6.05 10.90 11.81
CA ALA A 119 -6.85 12.07 11.47
C ALA A 119 -8.28 11.94 12.03
N ALA A 120 -8.94 10.79 11.84
CA ALA A 120 -10.28 10.54 12.33
C ALA A 120 -10.40 10.72 13.85
N LYS A 121 -9.44 10.16 14.62
CA LYS A 121 -9.37 10.33 16.07
C LYS A 121 -9.10 11.78 16.48
N GLY A 122 -8.13 12.44 15.84
CA GLY A 122 -7.78 13.83 16.14
C GLY A 122 -8.92 14.83 15.89
N TYR A 123 -9.75 14.57 14.88
CA TYR A 123 -10.90 15.40 14.52
C TYR A 123 -12.24 14.88 15.05
N LYS A 124 -12.24 13.79 15.84
CA LYS A 124 -13.44 13.13 16.38
C LYS A 124 -14.47 12.83 15.28
N ALA A 125 -14.00 12.37 14.12
CA ALA A 125 -14.85 12.00 13.01
C ALA A 125 -15.69 10.76 13.37
N LYS A 126 -16.98 10.78 13.01
CA LYS A 126 -17.89 9.65 13.24
C LYS A 126 -17.91 8.63 12.10
N SER A 127 -17.37 9.01 10.94
CA SER A 127 -17.40 8.18 9.74
C SER A 127 -16.18 8.47 8.88
N ILE A 128 -15.71 7.43 8.18
CA ILE A 128 -14.65 7.50 7.19
C ILE A 128 -15.25 7.04 5.87
N ILE A 129 -15.05 7.82 4.82
CA ILE A 129 -15.46 7.49 3.46
C ILE A 129 -14.19 7.26 2.65
N LEU A 130 -14.11 6.10 1.99
CA LEU A 130 -13.00 5.72 1.13
C LEU A 130 -13.44 5.79 -0.34
N GLY A 131 -12.70 6.51 -1.17
CA GLY A 131 -12.97 6.65 -2.60
C GLY A 131 -11.72 6.52 -3.46
N GLY A 132 -11.91 6.32 -4.77
CA GLY A 132 -10.83 6.13 -5.75
C GLY A 132 -10.50 4.66 -6.06
N GLY A 133 -9.72 4.41 -7.11
CA GLY A 133 -9.47 3.04 -7.60
C GLY A 133 -8.82 2.10 -6.59
N VAL A 134 -7.90 2.62 -5.75
CA VAL A 134 -7.25 1.82 -4.69
C VAL A 134 -8.25 1.36 -3.62
N ALA A 135 -9.39 2.04 -3.47
CA ALA A 135 -10.46 1.64 -2.55
C ALA A 135 -11.08 0.29 -2.91
N ALA A 136 -10.92 -0.19 -4.15
CA ALA A 136 -11.37 -1.52 -4.57
C ALA A 136 -10.53 -2.66 -3.96
N ASN A 137 -9.37 -2.36 -3.36
CA ASN A 137 -8.53 -3.37 -2.70
C ASN A 137 -9.24 -3.95 -1.47
N GLU A 138 -9.55 -5.25 -1.51
CA GLU A 138 -10.31 -5.93 -0.45
C GLU A 138 -9.57 -5.95 0.89
N GLU A 139 -8.25 -6.10 0.88
CA GLU A 139 -7.44 -6.11 2.10
C GLU A 139 -7.44 -4.74 2.77
N LEU A 140 -7.34 -3.66 1.99
CA LEU A 140 -7.47 -2.30 2.51
C LEU A 140 -8.84 -2.07 3.17
N ARG A 141 -9.91 -2.48 2.49
CA ARG A 141 -11.29 -2.36 3.00
C ARG A 141 -11.48 -3.17 4.28
N LYS A 142 -10.95 -4.40 4.31
CA LYS A 142 -11.02 -5.28 5.47
C LYS A 142 -10.30 -4.66 6.67
N GLN A 143 -9.05 -4.24 6.51
CA GLN A 143 -8.29 -3.65 7.62
C GLN A 143 -8.87 -2.32 8.11
N PHE A 144 -9.49 -1.51 7.24
CA PHE A 144 -10.24 -0.34 7.71
C PHE A 144 -11.43 -0.71 8.59
N LYS A 145 -12.19 -1.76 8.24
CA LYS A 145 -13.34 -2.22 9.03
C LYS A 145 -12.93 -2.78 10.40
N GLU A 146 -11.73 -3.35 10.51
CA GLU A 146 -11.20 -3.87 11.79
C GLU A 146 -10.72 -2.76 12.75
N MET A 147 -10.56 -1.53 12.24
CA MET A 147 -9.97 -0.40 12.97
C MET A 147 -10.99 0.68 13.40
N ILE A 148 -12.25 0.54 12.96
CA ILE A 148 -13.38 1.42 13.25
C ILE A 148 -14.29 0.71 14.24
#